data_AF-A0A6I4UWH8-F1
#
_entry.id   AF-A0A6I4UWH8-F1
#
_cell.length_a   1.000
_cell.length_b   1.000
_cell.length_c   1.000
_cell.angle_alpha   90.00
_cell.angle_beta   90.00
_cell.angle_gamma   90.00
#
_symmetry.space_group_name_H-M   'P 1'
#
loop_
_entity.id
_entity.type
_entity.pdbx_description
1 polymer ?
#
loop_
_entity_poly.entity_id
_entity_poly.type
_entity_poly.pdbx_seq_one_letter_code
_entity_poly.pdbx_strand_id
1 'polypeptide(L)'
;MRPIAAALTLAIAATLPAACHHDVYGRGTLVWSSYPYYGWYDGYYGTFYDGYWGVDGYFWYRLTPQARRYRKDERRHFRRENRDGNPNYKRFERRMNPPRDGTRMPNYPRGKNRPGN
;
A
#
# COMPACT_ATOMS: atom_id res chain seq x y z
N MET A 1 -5.16 47.22 -47.26
CA MET A 1 -5.12 47.73 -45.87
C MET A 1 -5.49 46.57 -44.93
N ARG A 2 -4.63 46.28 -43.94
CA ARG A 2 -4.81 45.31 -42.83
C ARG A 2 -5.86 45.86 -41.82
N PRO A 3 -6.56 45.05 -40.97
CA PRO A 3 -5.91 44.18 -39.98
C PRO A 3 -6.48 42.77 -39.79
N ILE A 4 -5.52 41.90 -39.49
CA ILE A 4 -5.63 40.54 -38.96
C ILE A 4 -6.00 40.67 -37.47
N ALA A 5 -7.01 39.94 -37.00
CA ALA A 5 -7.24 39.73 -35.58
C ALA A 5 -7.40 38.23 -35.33
N ALA A 6 -6.33 37.64 -34.81
CA ALA A 6 -6.25 36.27 -34.35
C ALA A 6 -6.93 36.12 -32.99
N ALA A 7 -7.75 35.09 -32.82
CA ALA A 7 -8.17 34.61 -31.50
C ALA A 7 -7.95 33.10 -31.46
N LEU A 8 -6.72 32.73 -31.10
CA LEU A 8 -6.31 31.35 -30.85
C LEU A 8 -6.76 30.97 -29.42
N THR A 9 -7.97 30.44 -29.27
CA THR A 9 -8.42 29.83 -28.01
C THR A 9 -7.87 28.41 -27.92
N LEU A 10 -6.65 28.29 -27.40
CA LEU A 10 -5.97 27.02 -27.17
C LEU A 10 -6.53 26.37 -25.89
N ALA A 11 -7.66 25.66 -26.01
CA ALA A 11 -8.20 24.84 -24.92
C ALA A 11 -7.44 23.51 -24.84
N ILE A 12 -6.25 23.54 -24.22
CA ILE A 12 -5.54 22.31 -23.83
C ILE A 12 -6.24 21.75 -22.59
N ALA A 13 -7.30 20.97 -22.80
CA ALA A 13 -7.79 20.06 -21.77
C ALA A 13 -6.79 18.91 -21.66
N ALA A 14 -5.76 19.10 -20.83
CA ALA A 14 -4.84 18.04 -20.45
C ALA A 14 -5.61 17.02 -19.61
N THR A 15 -6.25 16.05 -20.27
CA THR A 15 -6.70 14.82 -19.61
C THR A 15 -5.43 14.06 -19.21
N LEU A 16 -4.94 14.33 -18.00
CA LEU A 16 -3.92 13.53 -17.36
C LEU A 16 -4.39 12.07 -17.42
N PRO A 17 -3.65 11.15 -18.06
CA PRO A 17 -3.99 9.74 -17.94
C PRO A 17 -3.84 9.41 -16.46
N ALA A 18 -4.97 9.08 -15.82
CA ALA A 18 -4.99 8.42 -14.54
C ALA A 18 -4.31 7.06 -14.72
N ALA A 19 -2.98 7.06 -14.66
CA ALA A 19 -2.20 5.85 -14.58
C ALA A 19 -2.55 5.22 -13.24
N CYS A 20 -3.51 4.29 -13.27
CA CYS A 20 -3.82 3.38 -12.19
C CYS A 20 -2.55 2.61 -11.85
N HIS A 21 -1.72 3.19 -10.99
CA HIS A 21 -0.49 2.59 -10.51
C HIS A 21 -0.90 1.50 -9.52
N HIS A 22 -1.20 0.32 -10.06
CA HIS A 22 -1.48 -0.86 -9.27
C HIS A 22 -0.18 -1.65 -9.15
N ASP A 23 0.38 -1.62 -7.95
CA ASP A 23 1.49 -2.47 -7.55
C ASP A 23 1.02 -3.93 -7.64
N VAL A 24 1.45 -4.65 -8.68
CA VAL A 24 1.12 -6.07 -8.88
C VAL A 24 2.41 -6.86 -8.85
N TYR A 25 2.53 -7.77 -7.88
CA TYR A 25 3.67 -8.66 -7.75
C TYR A 25 3.84 -9.55 -8.98
N GLY A 26 5.07 -9.73 -9.46
CA GLY A 26 5.37 -10.47 -10.69
C GLY A 26 5.09 -9.72 -12.00
N ARG A 27 4.49 -8.52 -11.96
CA ARG A 27 4.27 -7.66 -13.14
C ARG A 27 5.06 -6.35 -13.00
N GLY A 28 6.38 -6.41 -13.18
CA GLY A 28 7.31 -5.26 -13.12
C GLY A 28 8.48 -5.46 -12.15
N THR A 29 9.20 -4.38 -11.83
CA THR A 29 10.44 -4.34 -11.02
C THR A 29 10.27 -4.67 -9.52
N LEU A 30 9.13 -5.26 -9.11
CA LEU A 30 8.90 -5.64 -7.72
C LEU A 30 9.70 -6.90 -7.39
N VAL A 31 10.97 -6.71 -7.01
CA VAL A 31 11.79 -7.77 -6.41
C VAL A 31 11.29 -8.03 -4.99
N TRP A 32 11.07 -9.31 -4.66
CA TRP A 32 10.65 -9.68 -3.33
C TRP A 32 11.77 -9.44 -2.31
N SER A 33 11.47 -8.65 -1.29
CA SER A 33 12.31 -8.53 -0.10
C SER A 33 11.39 -8.53 1.13
N SER A 34 11.60 -9.49 2.02
CA SER A 34 10.83 -9.63 3.26
C SER A 34 11.62 -9.05 4.42
N TYR A 35 11.06 -8.03 5.05
CA TYR A 35 11.56 -7.50 6.31
C TYR A 35 10.59 -7.90 7.44
N PRO A 36 11.09 -8.20 8.64
CA PRO A 36 10.22 -8.36 9.79
C PRO A 36 9.43 -7.06 10.00
N TYR A 37 8.14 -7.22 10.23
CA TYR A 37 7.25 -6.14 10.61
C TYR A 37 6.58 -6.49 11.92
N TYR A 38 6.36 -5.48 12.73
CA TYR A 38 5.62 -5.61 13.97
C TYR A 38 4.47 -4.62 13.99
N GLY A 39 3.58 -4.83 14.94
CA GLY A 39 2.47 -3.94 15.20
C GLY A 39 1.63 -4.44 16.36
N TRP A 40 0.46 -3.86 16.47
CA TRP A 40 -0.54 -4.16 17.46
C TRP A 40 -1.85 -4.46 16.77
N TYR A 41 -2.55 -5.50 17.20
CA TYR A 41 -3.78 -5.97 16.56
C TYR A 41 -4.82 -6.36 17.61
N ASP A 42 -6.06 -5.92 17.41
CA ASP A 42 -7.18 -6.15 18.33
C ASP A 42 -7.95 -7.46 18.08
N GLY A 43 -7.63 -8.19 17.00
CA GLY A 43 -8.28 -9.46 16.68
C GLY A 43 -9.56 -9.35 15.86
N TYR A 44 -9.99 -8.16 15.43
CA TYR A 44 -11.29 -7.95 14.78
C TYR A 44 -11.58 -8.84 13.55
N TYR A 45 -10.56 -9.15 12.73
CA TYR A 45 -10.68 -10.03 11.57
C TYR A 45 -10.35 -11.51 11.87
N GLY A 46 -10.17 -11.87 13.14
CA GLY A 46 -9.61 -13.16 13.54
C GLY A 46 -8.14 -13.29 13.16
N THR A 47 -7.67 -14.51 12.95
CA THR A 47 -6.29 -14.77 12.47
C THR A 47 -6.09 -14.21 11.07
N PHE A 48 -5.07 -13.38 10.89
CA PHE A 48 -4.61 -12.96 9.57
C PHE A 48 -3.44 -13.85 9.11
N TYR A 49 -3.35 -14.06 7.80
CA TYR A 49 -2.28 -14.84 7.20
C TYR A 49 -1.01 -13.99 7.07
N ASP A 50 -1.14 -12.81 6.48
CA ASP A 50 0.00 -11.94 6.22
C ASP A 50 -0.41 -10.49 6.03
N GLY A 51 0.57 -9.59 5.99
CA GLY A 51 0.36 -8.18 5.73
C GLY A 51 1.66 -7.39 5.62
N TYR A 52 1.50 -6.10 5.38
CA TYR A 52 2.57 -5.12 5.40
C TYR A 52 2.02 -3.76 5.77
N TRP A 53 2.89 -2.90 6.25
CA TRP A 53 2.56 -1.50 6.39
C TRP A 53 2.75 -0.77 5.08
N GLY A 54 1.68 -0.17 4.57
CA GLY A 54 1.75 0.66 3.37
C GLY A 54 2.47 1.98 3.64
N VAL A 55 2.95 2.61 2.57
CA VAL A 55 3.49 3.98 2.60
C VAL A 55 2.42 5.02 2.96
N ASP A 56 1.15 4.64 2.85
CA ASP A 56 -0.02 5.43 3.27
C ASP A 56 -0.30 5.34 4.78
N GLY A 57 0.52 4.61 5.54
CA GLY A 57 0.40 4.48 6.99
C GLY A 57 -0.72 3.54 7.44
N TYR A 58 -1.38 2.83 6.54
CA TYR A 58 -2.37 1.81 6.86
C TYR A 58 -1.75 0.41 6.82
N PHE A 59 -2.33 -0.52 7.57
CA PHE A 59 -1.96 -1.92 7.44
C PHE A 59 -2.72 -2.55 6.28
N TRP A 60 -1.99 -3.24 5.41
CA TRP A 60 -2.54 -3.99 4.30
C TRP A 60 -2.41 -5.47 4.62
N TYR A 61 -3.51 -6.22 4.62
CA TYR A 61 -3.54 -7.61 5.10
C TYR A 61 -4.24 -8.57 4.15
N ARG A 62 -3.95 -9.86 4.31
CA ARG A 62 -4.69 -10.98 3.72
C ARG A 62 -5.00 -12.02 4.79
N LEU A 63 -6.15 -12.65 4.67
CA LEU A 63 -6.62 -13.66 5.63
C LEU A 63 -6.22 -15.08 5.22
N THR A 64 -5.89 -15.30 3.94
CA THR A 64 -5.53 -16.63 3.42
C THR A 64 -4.35 -16.55 2.45
N PRO A 65 -3.60 -17.65 2.25
CA PRO A 65 -2.54 -17.71 1.25
C PRO A 65 -3.02 -17.59 -0.20
N GLN A 66 -4.29 -17.94 -0.48
CA GLN A 66 -4.88 -17.90 -1.82
C GLN A 66 -5.36 -16.49 -2.22
N ALA A 67 -5.50 -15.57 -1.26
CA ALA A 67 -5.96 -14.21 -1.53
C ALA A 67 -4.98 -13.47 -2.45
N ARG A 68 -5.47 -13.07 -3.63
CA ARG A 68 -4.70 -12.33 -4.66
C ARG A 68 -4.68 -10.82 -4.43
N ARG A 69 -5.30 -10.32 -3.37
CA ARG A 69 -5.37 -8.89 -3.07
C ARG A 69 -5.21 -8.66 -1.57
N TYR A 70 -4.33 -7.73 -1.22
CA TYR A 70 -4.28 -7.19 0.13
C TYR A 70 -5.40 -6.18 0.34
N ARG A 71 -6.02 -6.25 1.52
CA ARG A 71 -7.09 -5.37 1.98
C ARG A 71 -6.49 -4.31 2.88
N LYS A 72 -6.93 -3.06 2.71
CA LYS A 72 -6.59 -1.96 3.62
C LYS A 72 -7.42 -2.09 4.89
N ASP A 73 -6.78 -1.98 6.05
CA ASP A 73 -7.48 -1.77 7.32
C ASP A 73 -7.79 -0.29 7.52
N GLU A 74 -8.99 0.12 7.11
CA GLU A 74 -9.42 1.52 7.23
C GLU A 74 -9.84 1.90 8.65
N ARG A 75 -10.14 0.91 9.51
CA ARG A 75 -10.71 1.11 10.85
C ARG A 75 -9.66 1.06 11.97
N ARG A 76 -8.37 0.89 11.64
CA ARG A 76 -7.25 0.88 12.58
C ARG A 76 -7.32 -0.25 13.62
N HIS A 77 -7.81 -1.41 13.18
CA HIS A 77 -7.69 -2.67 13.93
C HIS A 77 -6.23 -3.11 14.05
N PHE A 78 -5.39 -2.70 13.10
CA PHE A 78 -3.94 -2.78 13.17
C PHE A 78 -3.34 -1.40 13.45
N ARG A 79 -2.37 -1.35 14.37
CA ARG A 79 -1.65 -0.13 14.74
C ARG A 79 -0.13 -0.35 14.70
N ARG A 80 0.59 0.68 14.26
CA ARG A 80 2.07 0.70 14.31
C ARG A 80 2.60 0.91 15.71
N GLU A 81 1.79 1.47 16.60
CA GLU A 81 2.13 1.83 17.98
C GLU A 81 0.86 1.69 18.83
N ASN A 82 0.99 1.32 20.09
CA ASN A 82 -0.10 1.32 21.07
C ASN A 82 0.17 2.38 22.15
N ARG A 83 0.15 3.66 21.74
CA ARG A 83 0.52 4.80 22.59
C ARG A 83 -0.39 4.94 23.81
N ASP A 84 -1.65 4.58 23.64
CA ASP A 84 -2.70 4.57 24.65
C ASP A 84 -2.62 3.35 25.59
N GLY A 85 -1.69 2.42 25.35
CA GLY A 85 -1.52 1.23 26.19
C GLY A 85 -2.77 0.33 26.21
N ASN A 86 -3.60 0.40 25.17
CA ASN A 86 -4.89 -0.28 25.14
C ASN A 86 -4.70 -1.81 25.21
N PRO A 87 -5.24 -2.49 26.24
CA PRO A 87 -4.98 -3.91 26.47
C PRO A 87 -5.64 -4.84 25.43
N ASN A 88 -6.62 -4.34 24.67
CA ASN A 88 -7.27 -5.11 23.61
C ASN A 88 -6.30 -5.37 22.45
N TYR A 89 -5.29 -4.51 22.29
CA TYR A 89 -4.32 -4.60 21.22
C TYR A 89 -3.11 -5.44 21.63
N LYS A 90 -2.97 -6.60 21.00
CA LYS A 90 -1.86 -7.52 21.24
C LYS A 90 -0.73 -7.24 20.27
N ARG A 91 0.50 -7.15 20.78
CA ARG A 91 1.70 -7.00 19.95
C ARG A 91 1.89 -8.26 19.10
N PHE A 92 2.25 -8.08 17.84
CA PHE A 92 2.69 -9.15 16.96
C PHE A 92 3.98 -8.75 16.25
N GLU A 93 4.75 -9.74 15.84
CA GLU A 93 5.89 -9.59 14.95
C GLU A 93 5.86 -10.75 13.95
N ARG A 94 5.98 -10.44 12.65
CA ARG A 94 5.90 -11.41 11.57
C ARG A 94 6.85 -11.03 10.44
N ARG A 95 7.18 -12.01 9.62
CA ARG A 95 7.82 -11.79 8.33
C ARG A 95 6.79 -12.04 7.24
N MET A 96 6.86 -11.22 6.21
CA MET A 96 5.93 -11.34 5.10
C MET A 96 6.33 -12.57 4.28
N ASN A 97 5.35 -13.31 3.77
CA ASN A 97 5.57 -14.45 2.88
C ASN A 97 5.56 -13.96 1.42
N PRO A 98 6.38 -14.55 0.54
CA PRO A 98 6.31 -14.26 -0.89
C PRO A 98 4.85 -14.36 -1.38
N PRO A 99 4.29 -13.28 -1.92
CA PRO A 99 2.96 -13.32 -2.50
C PRO A 99 2.99 -14.13 -3.80
N ARG A 100 1.83 -14.61 -4.24
CA ARG A 100 1.71 -15.30 -5.52
C ARG A 100 1.89 -14.30 -6.66
N ASP A 101 2.38 -14.75 -7.80
CA ASP A 101 2.44 -13.93 -9.01
C ASP A 101 1.04 -13.37 -9.36
N GLY A 102 1.03 -12.10 -9.76
CA GLY A 102 -0.20 -11.34 -10.02
C GLY A 102 -0.91 -10.83 -8.76
N THR A 103 -0.35 -11.00 -7.56
CA THR A 103 -0.96 -10.46 -6.32
C THR A 103 -0.91 -8.94 -6.31
N ARG A 104 -2.04 -8.28 -6.05
CA ARG A 104 -2.13 -6.82 -5.93
C ARG A 104 -1.70 -6.37 -4.53
N MET A 105 -0.68 -5.51 -4.48
CA MET A 105 -0.01 -5.00 -3.29
C MET A 105 0.04 -3.46 -3.25
N PRO A 106 -1.11 -2.77 -3.18
CA PRO A 106 -1.15 -1.31 -3.26
C PRO A 106 -0.34 -0.64 -2.16
N ASN A 107 0.34 0.46 -2.47
CA ASN A 107 1.12 1.24 -1.49
C ASN A 107 2.22 0.42 -0.81
N TYR A 108 2.67 -0.68 -1.44
CA TYR A 108 3.77 -1.47 -0.94
C TYR A 108 5.03 -0.60 -0.88
N PRO A 109 5.80 -0.64 0.23
CA PRO A 109 7.09 0.04 0.32
C PRO A 109 8.06 -0.54 -0.72
N ARG A 110 8.14 0.09 -1.90
CA ARG A 110 9.16 -0.23 -2.91
C ARG A 110 10.50 0.23 -2.34
N GLY A 111 11.48 -0.67 -2.31
CA GLY A 111 12.77 -0.48 -1.65
C GLY A 111 13.35 0.92 -1.84
N LYS A 112 13.17 1.79 -0.83
CA LYS A 112 14.21 2.71 -0.43
C LYS A 112 14.86 2.06 0.78
N ASN A 113 16.04 1.49 0.56
CA ASN A 113 17.01 1.38 1.64
C ASN A 113 17.09 2.77 2.31
N ARG A 114 16.65 2.86 3.56
CA ARG A 114 17.11 3.90 4.47
C ARG A 114 17.25 3.32 5.88
N PRO A 115 18.38 2.66 6.19
CA PRO A 115 19.07 2.98 7.43
C PRO A 115 19.78 4.35 7.22
N GLY A 116 19.54 5.32 8.10
CA GLY A 116 20.28 6.58 8.10
C GLY A 116 19.39 7.82 8.31
N ASN A 117 19.06 8.09 9.56
CA ASN A 117 19.63 9.23 10.30
C ASN A 117 19.57 8.92 11.80
#